data_AF-A0A9Q0HDD4-F1
#
_entry.id   AF-A0A9Q0HDD4-F1
#
_cell.length_a   1.000
_cell.length_b   1.000
_cell.length_c   1.000
_cell.angle_alpha   90.00
_cell.angle_beta   90.00
_cell.angle_gamma   90.00
#
_symmetry.space_group_name_H-M   'P 1'
#
loop_
_entity.id
_entity.type
_entity.pdbx_description
1 polymer ?
#
loop_
_entity_poly.entity_id
_entity_poly.type
_entity_poly.pdbx_seq_one_letter_code
_entity_poly.pdbx_strand_id
1 'polypeptide(L)'
;MGTFPAHHLEGLSDEDCWALFKERAFGVGREENVNLVAIGKKIVKKCGGVPLAANALGSLMCFKHRVGMRDSEIWDLQEEEEITIFWALRLSYNHMPFYMRQCFSFCSIYPKDYIIEKEKLVHLIGHVLLLLAT
;
A
#
# COMPACT_ATOMS: atom_id res chain seq x y z
N MET A 1 -25.03 -0.21 22.52
CA MET A 1 -25.01 1.26 22.41
C MET A 1 -23.96 1.76 23.40
N GLY A 2 -22.79 2.20 22.92
CA GLY A 2 -21.69 2.62 23.79
C GLY A 2 -22.00 3.94 24.50
N THR A 3 -21.69 4.03 25.79
CA THR A 3 -22.02 5.15 26.70
C THR A 3 -20.94 6.23 26.80
N PHE A 4 -19.94 6.23 25.91
CA PHE A 4 -18.84 7.20 25.92
C PHE A 4 -18.88 8.12 24.69
N PRO A 5 -18.52 9.41 24.82
CA PRO A 5 -18.36 10.30 23.67
C PRO A 5 -17.30 9.75 22.73
N ALA A 6 -17.58 9.76 21.42
CA ALA A 6 -16.61 9.33 20.43
C ALA A 6 -15.40 10.28 20.43
N HIS A 7 -14.19 9.74 20.54
CA HIS A 7 -12.96 10.49 20.35
C HIS A 7 -12.67 10.58 18.85
N HIS A 8 -12.60 11.81 18.32
CA HIS A 8 -12.28 12.03 16.92
C HIS A 8 -10.77 12.03 16.75
N LEU A 9 -10.23 11.03 16.06
CA LEU A 9 -8.80 10.98 15.73
C LEU A 9 -8.49 11.98 14.62
N GLU A 10 -7.46 12.79 14.83
CA GLU A 10 -6.92 13.67 13.79
C GLU A 10 -5.95 12.91 12.87
N GLY A 11 -5.72 13.45 11.68
CA GLY A 11 -4.67 12.95 10.78
C GLY A 11 -3.27 13.18 11.36
N LEU A 12 -2.30 12.42 10.86
CA LEU A 12 -0.90 12.63 11.19
C LEU A 12 -0.37 13.95 10.61
N SER A 13 0.65 14.50 11.26
CA SER A 13 1.44 15.57 10.67
C SER A 13 2.18 15.08 9.41
N ASP A 14 2.56 16.01 8.53
CA ASP A 14 3.37 15.68 7.34
C ASP A 14 4.68 14.99 7.72
N GLU A 15 5.29 15.37 8.84
CA GLU A 15 6.54 14.78 9.33
C GLU A 15 6.35 13.35 9.84
N ASP A 16 5.26 13.08 10.55
CA ASP A 16 4.94 11.72 11.02
C ASP A 16 4.55 10.81 9.84
N CYS A 17 3.77 11.33 8.90
CA CYS A 17 3.48 10.63 7.64
C CYS A 17 4.77 10.36 6.85
N TRP A 18 5.71 11.30 6.82
CA TRP A 18 7.00 11.12 6.17
C TRP A 18 7.83 10.06 6.86
N ALA A 19 7.89 10.04 8.20
CA ALA A 19 8.59 9.01 8.96
C ALA A 19 8.02 7.61 8.65
N LEU A 20 6.69 7.46 8.68
CA LEU A 20 6.01 6.21 8.34
C LEU A 20 6.26 5.77 6.89
N PHE A 21 6.15 6.70 5.94
CA PHE A 21 6.44 6.42 4.53
C PHE A 21 7.89 5.99 4.34
N LYS A 22 8.83 6.72 4.94
CA LYS A 22 10.28 6.49 4.80
C LYS A 22 10.66 5.11 5.32
N GLU A 23 10.13 4.71 6.48
CA GLU A 23 10.34 3.37 7.04
C GLU A 23 9.93 2.27 6.05
N ARG A 24 8.78 2.46 5.39
CA ARG A 24 8.24 1.48 4.44
C ARG A 24 8.95 1.49 3.10
N ALA A 25 9.28 2.66 2.57
CA ALA A 25 9.88 2.86 1.25
C ALA A 25 11.34 2.44 1.17
N PHE A 26 12.14 2.80 2.18
CA PHE A 26 13.59 2.64 2.14
C PHE A 26 14.11 1.60 3.14
N GLY A 27 13.34 1.28 4.18
CA GLY A 27 13.80 0.43 5.27
C GLY A 27 14.84 1.11 6.16
N VAL A 28 15.08 0.55 7.34
CA VAL A 28 16.05 1.09 8.30
C VAL A 28 17.48 0.89 7.77
N GLY A 29 18.26 1.96 7.66
CA GLY A 29 19.71 1.90 7.41
C GLY A 29 20.16 1.70 5.95
N ARG A 30 19.30 1.98 4.96
CA ARG A 30 19.70 1.96 3.53
C ARG A 30 20.11 3.35 3.05
N GLU A 31 21.01 3.40 2.07
CA GLU A 31 21.38 4.65 1.40
C GLU A 31 20.15 5.29 0.74
N GLU A 32 19.94 6.56 1.07
CA GLU A 32 18.82 7.34 0.58
C GLU A 32 19.16 7.93 -0.79
N ASN A 33 18.52 7.41 -1.83
CA ASN A 33 18.57 8.05 -3.14
C ASN A 33 17.84 9.40 -3.05
N VAL A 34 18.58 10.50 -3.23
CA VAL A 34 18.09 11.88 -3.11
C VAL A 34 16.87 12.14 -4.00
N ASN A 35 16.83 11.56 -5.20
CA ASN A 35 15.68 11.67 -6.08
C ASN A 35 14.47 11.02 -5.44
N LEU A 36 14.57 9.75 -5.02
CA LEU A 36 13.45 9.03 -4.40
C LEU A 36 12.95 9.70 -3.11
N VAL A 37 13.83 10.31 -2.33
CA VAL A 37 13.44 11.10 -1.15
C VAL A 37 12.59 12.30 -1.54
N ALA A 38 13.00 13.05 -2.57
CA ALA A 38 12.22 14.19 -3.06
C ALA A 38 10.85 13.75 -3.59
N ILE A 39 10.78 12.59 -4.25
CA ILE A 39 9.51 11.98 -4.70
C ILE A 39 8.63 11.62 -3.52
N GLY A 40 9.16 10.88 -2.55
CA GLY A 40 8.42 10.41 -1.40
C GLY A 40 7.83 11.57 -0.59
N LYS A 41 8.58 12.66 -0.41
CA LYS A 41 8.06 13.87 0.26
C LYS A 41 6.89 14.51 -0.50
N LYS A 42 6.92 14.53 -1.85
CA LYS A 42 5.79 15.01 -2.66
C LYS A 42 4.57 14.11 -2.52
N ILE A 43 4.76 12.79 -2.47
CA ILE A 43 3.68 11.82 -2.26
C ILE A 43 3.05 12.03 -0.88
N VAL A 44 3.86 12.14 0.17
CA VAL A 44 3.39 12.28 1.55
C VAL A 44 2.52 13.52 1.75
N LYS A 45 2.89 14.66 1.14
CA LYS A 45 2.07 15.87 1.18
C LYS A 45 0.67 15.68 0.63
N LYS A 46 0.50 14.75 -0.32
CA LYS A 46 -0.81 14.42 -0.89
C LYS A 46 -1.60 13.38 -0.09
N CYS A 47 -0.97 12.71 0.89
CA CYS A 47 -1.65 11.71 1.74
C CYS A 47 -2.62 12.35 2.75
N GLY A 48 -2.59 13.68 2.94
CA GLY A 48 -3.54 14.39 3.80
C GLY A 48 -3.57 13.91 5.25
N GLY A 49 -2.43 13.46 5.78
CA GLY A 49 -2.34 12.93 7.15
C GLY A 49 -2.89 11.51 7.34
N VAL A 50 -3.30 10.81 6.27
CA VAL A 50 -3.85 9.44 6.36
C VAL A 50 -2.72 8.41 6.50
N PRO A 51 -2.55 7.74 7.67
CA PRO A 51 -1.43 6.82 7.90
C PRO A 51 -1.43 5.65 6.91
N LEU A 52 -2.61 5.13 6.59
CA LEU A 52 -2.75 3.98 5.70
C LEU A 52 -2.32 4.30 4.26
N ALA A 53 -2.57 5.53 3.78
CA ALA A 53 -2.13 5.98 2.46
C ALA A 53 -0.60 6.08 2.40
N ALA A 54 0.01 6.70 3.41
CA ALA A 54 1.48 6.78 3.52
C ALA A 54 2.12 5.38 3.57
N ASN A 55 1.54 4.45 4.33
CA ASN A 55 2.03 3.08 4.43
C ASN A 55 1.93 2.30 3.11
N ALA A 56 0.79 2.38 2.43
CA ALA A 56 0.57 1.68 1.16
C ALA A 56 1.52 2.20 0.07
N LEU A 57 1.66 3.51 -0.07
CA LEU A 57 2.52 4.11 -1.09
C LEU A 57 4.00 3.97 -0.78
N GLY A 58 4.39 4.01 0.49
CA GLY A 58 5.75 3.67 0.91
C GLY A 58 6.10 2.23 0.53
N SER A 59 5.19 1.29 0.80
CA SER A 59 5.36 -0.12 0.43
C SER A 59 5.46 -0.31 -1.09
N LEU A 60 4.64 0.41 -1.86
CA LEU A 60 4.71 0.40 -3.32
C LEU A 60 6.05 0.92 -3.85
N MET A 61 6.57 2.02 -3.28
CA MET A 61 7.87 2.56 -3.65
C MET A 61 9.01 1.55 -3.37
N CYS A 62 8.97 0.89 -2.21
CA CYS A 62 9.91 -0.17 -1.87
C CYS A 62 9.87 -1.33 -2.87
N PHE A 63 8.65 -1.75 -3.25
CA PHE A 63 8.46 -2.81 -4.25
C PHE A 63 9.08 -2.40 -5.60
N LYS A 64 8.74 -1.21 -6.11
CA LYS A 64 9.26 -0.69 -7.40
C LYS A 64 10.78 -0.59 -7.41
N HIS A 65 11.38 -0.09 -6.33
CA HIS A 65 12.83 -0.02 -6.18
C HIS A 65 13.48 -1.41 -6.21
N ARG A 66 12.90 -2.40 -5.51
CA ARG A 66 13.42 -3.77 -5.48
C ARG A 66 13.36 -4.47 -6.84
N VAL A 67 12.35 -4.19 -7.65
CA VAL A 67 12.22 -4.80 -8.99
C VAL A 67 12.95 -4.00 -10.08
N GLY A 68 13.72 -2.96 -9.73
CA GLY A 68 14.49 -2.16 -10.68
C GLY A 68 13.63 -1.34 -11.63
N MET A 69 12.40 -1.01 -11.23
CA MET A 69 11.48 -0.21 -12.02
C MET A 69 11.97 1.24 -12.09
N ARG A 70 11.92 1.86 -13.28
CA ARG A 70 12.46 3.21 -13.49
C ARG A 70 11.66 4.25 -12.72
N ASP A 71 12.34 5.29 -12.23
CA ASP A 71 11.73 6.42 -11.52
C ASP A 71 10.58 7.07 -12.30
N SER A 72 10.67 7.05 -13.65
CA SER A 72 9.64 7.58 -14.54
C SER A 72 8.28 6.89 -14.39
N GLU A 73 8.27 5.62 -14.03
CA GLU A 73 7.05 4.82 -13.87
C GLU A 73 6.49 4.94 -12.45
N ILE A 74 7.18 5.64 -11.53
CA ILE A 74 6.66 6.05 -10.21
C ILE A 74 5.81 7.33 -10.34
N TRP A 75 5.96 8.08 -11.43
CA TRP A 75 5.38 9.42 -11.61
C TRP A 75 3.88 9.49 -11.88
N ASP A 76 3.22 8.37 -12.20
CA ASP A 76 1.74 8.32 -12.33
C ASP A 76 1.00 8.78 -11.05
N LEU A 77 1.71 8.84 -9.92
CA LEU A 77 1.24 9.34 -8.63
C LEU A 77 1.07 10.87 -8.54
N GLN A 78 1.65 11.62 -9.49
CA GLN A 78 1.72 13.08 -9.40
C GLN A 78 0.54 13.81 -10.03
N GLU A 79 -0.30 13.14 -10.81
CA GLU A 79 -1.38 13.79 -11.57
C GLU A 79 -2.63 14.12 -10.73
N GLU A 80 -2.88 13.41 -9.63
CA GLU A 80 -4.02 13.69 -8.75
C GLU A 80 -3.71 14.79 -7.73
N GLU A 81 -4.63 15.74 -7.54
CA GLU A 81 -4.49 16.84 -6.56
C GLU A 81 -4.48 16.33 -5.11
N GLU A 82 -5.23 15.27 -4.80
CA GLU A 82 -5.31 14.65 -3.47
C GLU A 82 -5.24 13.12 -3.58
N ILE A 83 -4.41 12.47 -2.76
CA ILE A 83 -4.36 11.01 -2.72
C ILE A 83 -5.41 10.52 -1.72
N THR A 84 -6.57 10.13 -2.25
CA THR A 84 -7.52 9.37 -1.44
C THR A 84 -6.94 7.98 -1.12
N ILE A 85 -7.35 7.40 0.01
CA ILE A 85 -6.95 6.03 0.35
C ILE A 85 -7.33 5.03 -0.75
N PHE A 86 -8.49 5.21 -1.39
CA PHE A 86 -8.92 4.35 -2.47
C PHE A 86 -7.97 4.40 -3.66
N TRP A 87 -7.52 5.61 -4.04
CA TRP A 87 -6.52 5.79 -5.08
C TRP A 87 -5.18 5.14 -4.74
N ALA A 88 -4.68 5.33 -3.51
CA ALA A 88 -3.44 4.70 -3.05
C ALA A 88 -3.49 3.16 -3.12
N LEU A 89 -4.61 2.57 -2.68
CA LEU A 89 -4.84 1.13 -2.71
C LEU A 89 -5.00 0.61 -4.15
N ARG A 90 -5.78 1.30 -4.99
CA ARG A 90 -5.97 0.93 -6.40
C ARG A 90 -4.66 0.97 -7.17
N LEU A 91 -3.84 1.99 -6.93
CA LEU A 91 -2.54 2.09 -7.56
C LEU A 91 -1.61 0.95 -7.12
N SER A 92 -1.58 0.66 -5.82
CA SER A 92 -0.80 -0.46 -5.27
C SER A 92 -1.22 -1.79 -5.89
N TYR A 93 -2.54 -1.99 -6.07
CA TYR A 93 -3.08 -3.17 -6.75
C TYR A 93 -2.65 -3.24 -8.22
N ASN A 94 -2.80 -2.16 -8.99
CA ASN A 94 -2.47 -2.17 -10.43
C ASN A 94 -0.99 -2.47 -10.72
N HIS A 95 -0.10 -2.00 -9.83
CA HIS A 95 1.34 -2.21 -9.94
C HIS A 95 1.84 -3.54 -9.39
N MET A 96 0.96 -4.31 -8.77
CA MET A 96 1.27 -5.65 -8.29
C MET A 96 1.38 -6.62 -9.49
N PRO A 97 2.32 -7.59 -9.47
CA PRO A 97 2.41 -8.62 -10.51
C PRO A 97 1.08 -9.36 -10.71
N PHE A 98 0.82 -9.81 -11.94
CA PHE A 98 -0.43 -10.47 -12.30
C PHE A 98 -0.83 -11.60 -11.35
N TYR A 99 0.10 -12.52 -11.06
CA TYR A 99 -0.14 -13.65 -10.15
C TYR A 99 -0.46 -13.20 -8.72
N MET A 100 0.20 -12.15 -8.23
CA MET A 100 -0.08 -11.60 -6.90
C MET A 100 -1.45 -10.91 -6.84
N ARG A 101 -1.87 -10.21 -7.91
CA ARG A 101 -3.23 -9.63 -8.00
C ARG A 101 -4.31 -10.71 -7.96
N GLN A 102 -4.08 -11.81 -8.68
CA GLN A 102 -4.96 -12.98 -8.63
C GLN A 102 -5.03 -13.56 -7.22
N CYS A 103 -3.89 -13.77 -6.56
CA CYS A 103 -3.90 -14.25 -5.17
C CYS A 103 -4.63 -13.27 -4.22
N PHE A 104 -4.42 -11.96 -4.39
CA PHE A 104 -5.04 -10.93 -3.56
C PHE A 104 -6.56 -10.86 -3.72
N SER A 105 -7.10 -11.13 -4.92
CA SER A 105 -8.55 -11.08 -5.14
C SER A 105 -9.31 -12.16 -4.36
N PHE A 106 -8.68 -13.30 -4.04
CA PHE A 106 -9.29 -14.33 -3.19
C PHE A 106 -9.59 -13.82 -1.77
N CYS A 107 -8.83 -12.83 -1.27
CA CYS A 107 -9.12 -12.22 0.01
C CYS A 107 -10.49 -11.53 0.04
N SER A 108 -11.04 -11.13 -1.12
CA SER A 108 -12.35 -10.47 -1.22
C SER A 108 -13.55 -11.41 -1.04
N ILE A 109 -13.32 -12.72 -1.04
CA ILE A 109 -14.37 -13.73 -0.77
C ILE A 109 -14.78 -13.71 0.70
N TYR A 110 -13.85 -13.33 1.59
CA TYR A 110 -14.10 -13.27 3.01
C TYR A 110 -14.90 -12.01 3.37
N PRO A 111 -15.84 -12.10 4.33
CA PRO A 111 -16.62 -10.94 4.75
C PRO A 111 -15.71 -9.89 5.41
N LYS A 112 -16.20 -8.64 5.45
CA LYS A 112 -15.51 -7.55 6.12
C LYS A 112 -15.18 -7.94 7.57
N ASP A 113 -13.99 -7.57 8.02
CA ASP A 113 -13.46 -7.82 9.38
C ASP A 113 -13.24 -9.30 9.72
N TYR A 114 -13.31 -10.20 8.74
CA TYR A 114 -12.98 -11.62 8.92
C TYR A 114 -11.48 -11.84 9.11
N ILE A 115 -11.12 -12.69 10.07
CA ILE A 115 -9.74 -13.11 10.31
C ILE A 115 -9.39 -14.22 9.32
N ILE A 116 -8.59 -13.89 8.30
CA ILE A 116 -8.15 -14.84 7.28
C ILE A 116 -6.99 -15.68 7.82
N GLU A 117 -7.22 -16.97 8.06
CA GLU A 117 -6.15 -17.92 8.38
C GLU A 117 -5.28 -18.18 7.13
N LYS A 118 -3.98 -17.91 7.26
CA LYS A 118 -3.01 -18.00 6.15
C LYS A 118 -3.05 -19.36 5.48
N GLU A 119 -3.02 -20.44 6.25
CA GLU A 119 -2.98 -21.81 5.77
C GLU A 119 -4.24 -22.14 4.94
N LYS A 120 -5.40 -21.67 5.39
CA LYS A 120 -6.67 -21.82 4.66
C LYS A 120 -6.67 -21.04 3.35
N LEU A 121 -6.18 -19.80 3.37
CA LEU A 121 -6.08 -18.98 2.15
C LEU A 121 -5.15 -19.62 1.12
N VAL A 122 -3.97 -20.09 1.55
CA VAL A 122 -3.01 -20.76 0.66
C VAL A 122 -3.60 -22.04 0.08
N HIS A 123 -4.31 -22.83 0.88
CA HIS A 123 -4.97 -24.04 0.40
C HIS A 123 -6.09 -23.73 -0.61
N LEU A 124 -6.90 -22.69 -0.34
CA LEU A 124 -7.95 -22.22 -1.25
C LEU A 124 -7.37 -21.78 -2.60
N ILE A 125 -6.34 -20.93 -2.58
CA ILE A 125 -5.66 -20.45 -3.78
C ILE A 125 -5.06 -21.62 -4.55
N GLY A 126 -4.39 -22.56 -3.87
CA GLY A 126 -3.78 -23.74 -4.48
C GLY A 126 -4.81 -24.65 -5.15
N HIS A 127 -5.93 -24.93 -4.49
CA HIS A 127 -7.00 -25.78 -5.03
C HIS A 127 -7.63 -25.17 -6.29
N VAL A 128 -7.90 -23.86 -6.28
CA VAL A 128 -8.51 -23.17 -7.43
C VAL A 128 -7.54 -23.07 -8.61
N LEU A 129 -6.25 -22.83 -8.37
CA LEU A 129 -5.24 -22.82 -9.44
C LEU A 129 -5.05 -24.19 -10.09
N LEU A 130 -5.14 -25.28 -9.32
CA LEU A 130 -5.08 -26.65 -9.84
C LEU A 130 -6.29 -26.98 -10.73
N LEU A 131 -7.49 -26.55 -10.34
CA LEU A 131 -8.73 -26.77 -11.12
C LEU A 131 -8.78 -25.97 -12.43
N LEU A 132 -8.06 -24.85 -12.53
CA LEU A 132 -7.98 -24.04 -13.76
C LEU A 132 -6.90 -24.54 -14.74
N ALA A 133 -6.04 -25.48 -14.31
CA ALA A 133 -4.95 -26.04 -15.11
C ALA A 133 -5.27 -27.43 -15.72
N THR A 134 -6.46 -27.96 -15.44
CA THR A 134 -7.03 -29.20 -16.02
C THR A 134 -8.14 -28.88 -16.99
#